data_AF-A0A7D7QV70-F1
#
_entry.id   AF-A0A7D7QV70-F1
#
_cell.length_a   1.000
_cell.length_b   1.000
_cell.length_c   1.000
_cell.angle_alpha   90.00
_cell.angle_beta   90.00
_cell.angle_gamma   90.00
#
_symmetry.space_group_name_H-M   'P 1'
#
loop_
_entity.id
_entity.type
_entity.pdbx_description
1 polymer ?
#
loop_
_entity_poly.entity_id
_entity_poly.type
_entity_poly.pdbx_seq_one_letter_code
_entity_poly.pdbx_strand_id
1 'polypeptide(L)'
;MSQREVISNNLVNEFKTCTQLQYNGKLNIKSSKGSQWTFYYRLGRIVWATGGTHPFRRWRRHIAQNCPQIDVDKLQLRLQDLSIDYWDYRLLEVLYKKQKIQRDQINSIVDNTIAELLFDLALQGNFASISCNRSQEVILETPMSFTSAEMSVKHMQDSWKIWSEAGLANFSPDLAPILRRPEQLEQMVSPSVYKNFVNLINGKFTLRDLAMKMKQSVLPLTRSLLPYILKGIIELVEVPDLPLGITEVNNNSTTTQAKKRIAPLVACVDDSPQVCKMLEDIITSNGLRFVKIQDAVQALPILIQDKPDLIFLDLIMPVASGYEICTQLRRISTFSNTPIIILTGSDGLLDRVRAKVVGSTDFLTKPVVADKVMSIVRKYLPTPTVSTEKSKSNLEVCN
;
A
#
# COMPACT_ATOMS: atom_id res chain seq x y z
N MET A 1 -43.96 -6.68 -1.00
CA MET A 1 -42.81 -5.80 -1.34
C MET A 1 -41.66 -6.72 -1.72
N SER A 2 -41.32 -6.72 -3.00
CA SER A 2 -40.58 -7.77 -3.73
C SER A 2 -39.09 -7.83 -3.39
N GLN A 3 -38.56 -9.06 -3.35
CA GLN A 3 -37.17 -9.46 -3.07
C GLN A 3 -36.15 -8.72 -3.96
N ARG A 4 -35.22 -7.99 -3.33
CA ARG A 4 -34.00 -7.47 -3.97
C ARG A 4 -32.92 -8.55 -3.97
N GLU A 5 -32.99 -9.48 -4.91
CA GLU A 5 -32.15 -10.68 -4.95
C GLU A 5 -31.18 -10.74 -6.15
N VAL A 6 -30.79 -9.59 -6.72
CA VAL A 6 -29.89 -9.60 -7.88
C VAL A 6 -28.54 -8.99 -7.51
N ILE A 7 -27.65 -9.83 -6.98
CA ILE A 7 -26.22 -9.65 -7.27
C ILE A 7 -26.13 -9.60 -8.80
N SER A 8 -25.57 -8.53 -9.37
CA SER A 8 -25.56 -8.33 -10.82
C SER A 8 -25.11 -9.60 -11.53
N ASN A 9 -26.01 -10.25 -12.29
CA ASN A 9 -25.73 -11.49 -13.04
C ASN A 9 -24.46 -11.36 -13.89
N ASN A 10 -24.12 -10.13 -14.30
CA ASN A 10 -22.89 -9.78 -14.99
C ASN A 10 -21.62 -10.17 -14.20
N LEU A 11 -21.58 -9.89 -12.89
CA LEU A 11 -20.42 -10.22 -12.04
C LEU A 11 -20.18 -11.72 -11.98
N VAL A 12 -21.22 -12.50 -11.64
CA VAL A 12 -21.14 -13.97 -11.57
C VAL A 12 -20.71 -14.57 -12.91
N ASN A 13 -21.23 -14.01 -14.01
CA ASN A 13 -20.84 -14.43 -15.35
C ASN A 13 -19.37 -14.14 -15.65
N GLU A 14 -18.82 -12.97 -15.27
CA GLU A 14 -17.39 -12.69 -15.48
C GLU A 14 -16.47 -13.66 -14.72
N PHE A 15 -16.79 -14.00 -13.46
CA PHE A 15 -16.04 -15.03 -12.72
C PHE A 15 -16.11 -16.39 -13.44
N LYS A 16 -17.29 -16.78 -13.92
CA LYS A 16 -17.49 -18.03 -14.68
C LYS A 16 -16.72 -18.02 -16.00
N THR A 17 -16.74 -16.91 -16.73
CA THR A 17 -15.99 -16.74 -17.98
C THR A 17 -14.49 -16.86 -17.74
N CYS A 18 -13.96 -16.28 -16.65
CA CYS A 18 -12.54 -16.44 -16.30
C CYS A 18 -12.16 -17.91 -16.04
N THR A 19 -13.02 -18.67 -15.36
CA THR A 19 -12.82 -20.11 -15.13
C THR A 19 -12.84 -20.90 -16.44
N GLN A 20 -13.86 -20.69 -17.28
CA GLN A 20 -14.05 -21.41 -18.55
C GLN A 20 -12.92 -21.17 -19.55
N LEU A 21 -12.40 -19.94 -19.60
CA LEU A 21 -11.29 -19.56 -20.49
C LEU A 21 -9.91 -19.96 -19.94
N GLN A 22 -9.83 -20.63 -18.79
CA GLN A 22 -8.57 -20.88 -18.08
C GLN A 22 -7.71 -19.62 -17.95
N TYR A 23 -8.37 -18.50 -17.62
CA TYR A 23 -7.80 -17.17 -17.70
C TYR A 23 -6.52 -17.00 -16.86
N ASN A 24 -5.60 -16.18 -17.37
CA ASN A 24 -4.37 -15.76 -16.69
C ASN A 24 -4.28 -14.24 -16.75
N GLY A 25 -4.11 -13.59 -15.60
CA GLY A 25 -4.04 -12.14 -15.51
C GLY A 25 -4.85 -11.57 -14.35
N LYS A 26 -5.34 -10.34 -14.52
CA LYS A 26 -6.09 -9.59 -13.50
C LYS A 26 -7.53 -9.37 -13.95
N LEU A 27 -8.48 -9.61 -13.07
CA LEU A 27 -9.85 -9.12 -13.18
C LEU A 27 -10.01 -7.92 -12.24
N ASN A 28 -10.06 -6.73 -12.82
CA ASN A 28 -10.30 -5.47 -12.12
C ASN A 28 -11.80 -5.18 -12.09
N ILE A 29 -12.32 -4.90 -10.91
CA ILE A 29 -13.72 -4.61 -10.67
C ILE A 29 -13.82 -3.24 -10.02
N LYS A 30 -14.63 -2.34 -10.57
CA LYS A 30 -14.83 -0.99 -10.04
C LYS A 30 -16.31 -0.73 -9.78
N SER A 31 -16.61 -0.24 -8.59
CA SER A 31 -17.93 0.28 -8.22
C SER A 31 -18.06 1.74 -8.67
N SER A 32 -19.28 2.16 -9.02
CA SER A 32 -19.58 3.56 -9.32
C SER A 32 -19.30 4.52 -8.14
N LYS A 33 -19.17 3.99 -6.91
CA LYS A 33 -18.79 4.76 -5.71
C LYS A 33 -17.28 4.91 -5.52
N GLY A 34 -16.46 4.45 -6.46
CA GLY A 34 -15.00 4.63 -6.45
C GLY A 34 -14.20 3.48 -5.82
N SER A 35 -14.85 2.53 -5.16
CA SER A 35 -14.19 1.32 -4.65
C SER A 35 -13.71 0.42 -5.80
N GLN A 36 -12.52 -0.16 -5.66
CA GLN A 36 -11.91 -1.06 -6.63
C GLN A 36 -11.47 -2.37 -5.96
N TRP A 37 -11.65 -3.48 -6.67
CA TRP A 37 -11.16 -4.81 -6.31
C TRP A 37 -10.37 -5.37 -7.48
N THR A 38 -9.34 -6.16 -7.17
CA THR A 38 -8.56 -6.86 -8.19
C THR A 38 -8.42 -8.32 -7.78
N PHE A 39 -8.83 -9.22 -8.67
CA PHE A 39 -8.68 -10.67 -8.54
C PHE A 39 -7.61 -11.16 -9.50
N TYR A 40 -6.63 -11.89 -8.99
CA TYR A 40 -5.51 -12.43 -9.74
C TYR A 40 -5.82 -13.88 -10.12
N TYR A 41 -5.61 -14.22 -11.40
CA TYR A 41 -5.98 -15.49 -11.97
C TYR A 41 -4.78 -16.24 -12.56
N ARG A 42 -4.79 -17.56 -12.38
CA ARG A 42 -3.89 -18.50 -13.05
C ARG A 42 -4.66 -19.77 -13.41
N LEU A 43 -4.62 -20.16 -14.68
CA LEU A 43 -5.33 -21.33 -15.22
C LEU A 43 -6.82 -21.35 -14.83
N GLY A 44 -7.49 -20.19 -14.83
CA GLY A 44 -8.90 -20.04 -14.49
C GLY A 44 -9.23 -20.14 -12.99
N ARG A 45 -8.23 -20.24 -12.12
CA ARG A 45 -8.39 -20.24 -10.66
C ARG A 45 -7.93 -18.92 -10.06
N ILE A 46 -8.56 -18.51 -8.96
CA ILE A 46 -8.15 -17.31 -8.22
C ILE A 46 -6.94 -17.67 -7.38
N VAL A 47 -5.88 -16.87 -7.45
CA VAL A 47 -4.65 -17.07 -6.66
C VAL A 47 -4.49 -16.03 -5.56
N TRP A 48 -5.09 -14.85 -5.76
CA TRP A 48 -5.17 -13.78 -4.77
C TRP A 48 -6.28 -12.79 -5.11
N ALA A 49 -6.70 -11.99 -4.15
CA ALA A 49 -7.56 -10.85 -4.37
C ALA A 49 -7.20 -9.72 -3.39
N THR A 50 -7.36 -8.46 -3.83
CA THR A 50 -7.06 -7.28 -3.01
C THR A 50 -7.98 -6.10 -3.35
N GLY A 51 -7.83 -4.99 -2.63
CA GLY A 51 -8.68 -3.80 -2.73
C GLY A 51 -9.84 -3.80 -1.72
N GLY A 52 -10.95 -3.18 -2.10
CA GLY A 52 -12.11 -2.97 -1.24
C GLY A 52 -11.88 -1.94 -0.13
N THR A 53 -12.67 -2.04 0.93
CA THR A 53 -12.58 -1.16 2.11
C THR A 53 -11.67 -1.79 3.15
N HIS A 54 -10.78 -1.00 3.75
CA HIS A 54 -9.89 -1.39 4.85
C HIS A 54 -8.94 -2.60 4.61
N PRO A 55 -8.08 -2.60 3.57
CA PRO A 55 -7.14 -3.68 3.31
C PRO A 55 -6.21 -4.00 4.50
N PHE A 56 -5.80 -3.02 5.32
CA PHE A 56 -4.91 -3.27 6.47
C PHE A 56 -5.64 -3.92 7.63
N ARG A 57 -6.86 -3.48 7.96
CA ARG A 57 -7.70 -4.19 8.95
C ARG A 57 -7.94 -5.63 8.53
N ARG A 58 -8.28 -5.88 7.26
CA ARG A 58 -8.47 -7.24 6.72
C ARG A 58 -7.25 -8.10 6.94
N TRP A 59 -6.08 -7.63 6.49
CA TRP A 59 -4.84 -8.38 6.62
C TRP A 59 -4.51 -8.68 8.08
N ARG A 60 -4.62 -7.68 8.97
CA ARG A 60 -4.41 -7.85 10.41
C ARG A 60 -5.34 -8.91 11.01
N ARG A 61 -6.62 -8.91 10.65
CA ARG A 61 -7.59 -9.93 11.11
C ARG A 61 -7.19 -11.33 10.66
N HIS A 62 -6.91 -11.53 9.38
CA HIS A 62 -6.57 -12.86 8.87
C HIS A 62 -5.23 -13.39 9.39
N ILE A 63 -4.22 -12.53 9.56
CA ILE A 63 -2.96 -12.94 10.19
C ILE A 63 -3.17 -13.29 11.66
N ALA A 64 -3.88 -12.47 12.43
CA ALA A 64 -4.15 -12.77 13.84
C ALA A 64 -4.96 -14.06 14.03
N GLN A 65 -5.87 -14.37 13.09
CA GLN A 65 -6.68 -15.58 13.12
C GLN A 65 -5.88 -16.84 12.80
N ASN A 66 -5.08 -16.81 11.73
CA ASN A 66 -4.44 -18.01 11.17
C ASN A 66 -2.99 -18.17 11.63
N CYS A 67 -2.36 -17.10 12.10
CA CYS A 67 -0.96 -17.04 12.49
C CYS A 67 -0.79 -16.35 13.85
N PRO A 68 -1.31 -16.93 14.96
CA PRO A 68 -1.23 -16.33 16.30
C PRO A 68 0.21 -16.16 16.80
N GLN A 69 1.17 -16.88 16.20
CA GLN A 69 2.60 -16.73 16.48
C GLN A 69 3.20 -15.42 15.93
N ILE A 70 2.48 -14.71 15.06
CA ILE A 70 2.93 -13.47 14.44
C ILE A 70 2.34 -12.29 15.20
N ASP A 71 3.21 -11.49 15.80
CA ASP A 71 2.83 -10.23 16.40
C ASP A 71 2.67 -9.16 15.32
N VAL A 72 1.44 -9.00 14.84
CA VAL A 72 1.09 -8.10 13.73
C VAL A 72 1.44 -6.64 14.06
N ASP A 73 1.33 -6.24 15.32
CA ASP A 73 1.63 -4.87 15.76
C ASP A 73 3.14 -4.59 15.76
N LYS A 74 3.98 -5.63 15.76
CA LYS A 74 5.45 -5.54 15.60
C LYS A 74 5.93 -5.73 14.16
N LEU A 75 5.04 -6.03 13.21
CA LEU A 75 5.44 -6.19 11.82
C LEU A 75 5.78 -4.83 11.22
N GLN A 76 7.07 -4.62 11.05
CA GLN A 76 7.64 -3.46 10.41
C GLN A 76 7.66 -3.67 8.89
N LEU A 77 6.76 -2.98 8.19
CA LEU A 77 6.59 -3.10 6.74
C LEU A 77 7.40 -1.99 6.05
N ARG A 78 8.21 -2.37 5.05
CA ARG A 78 8.98 -1.39 4.27
C ARG A 78 8.03 -0.69 3.28
N LEU A 79 8.07 0.63 3.22
CA LEU A 79 7.28 1.45 2.28
C LEU A 79 7.35 1.00 0.81
N GLN A 80 8.50 0.45 0.39
CA GLN A 80 8.71 -0.06 -0.97
C GLN A 80 7.85 -1.29 -1.30
N ASP A 81 7.53 -2.12 -0.29
CA ASP A 81 6.70 -3.31 -0.46
C ASP A 81 5.20 -2.94 -0.53
N LEU A 82 4.82 -1.73 -0.06
CA LEU A 82 3.44 -1.23 0.06
C LEU A 82 2.94 -0.41 -1.14
N SER A 83 3.84 0.04 -2.02
CA SER A 83 3.49 0.78 -3.25
C SER A 83 3.04 -0.13 -4.41
N ILE A 84 2.91 -1.43 -4.15
CA ILE A 84 2.52 -2.45 -5.11
C ILE A 84 1.05 -2.81 -4.82
N ASP A 85 0.23 -2.93 -5.86
CA ASP A 85 -1.21 -3.23 -5.74
C ASP A 85 -1.53 -4.51 -4.94
N TYR A 86 -0.55 -5.42 -4.75
CA TYR A 86 -0.65 -6.72 -4.07
C TYR A 86 0.38 -6.86 -2.93
N TRP A 87 0.66 -5.78 -2.22
CA TRP A 87 1.60 -5.74 -1.09
C TRP A 87 1.29 -6.83 -0.03
N ASP A 88 0.01 -7.07 0.22
CA ASP A 88 -0.51 -8.04 1.19
C ASP A 88 -0.10 -9.48 0.84
N TYR A 89 -0.16 -9.84 -0.45
CA TYR A 89 0.34 -11.11 -0.96
C TYR A 89 1.87 -11.23 -0.84
N ARG A 90 2.61 -10.16 -1.17
CA ARG A 90 4.08 -10.16 -1.02
C ARG A 90 4.52 -10.43 0.42
N LEU A 91 3.79 -9.91 1.39
CA LEU A 91 4.09 -10.20 2.80
C LEU A 91 3.90 -11.67 3.15
N LEU A 92 2.87 -12.32 2.61
CA LEU A 92 2.70 -13.77 2.78
C LEU A 92 3.89 -14.53 2.17
N GLU A 93 4.37 -14.14 0.98
CA GLU A 93 5.57 -14.75 0.38
C GLU A 93 6.81 -14.58 1.27
N VAL A 94 7.02 -13.38 1.83
CA VAL A 94 8.16 -13.09 2.72
C VAL A 94 8.07 -13.92 4.00
N LEU A 95 6.89 -13.99 4.62
CA LEU A 95 6.66 -14.79 5.82
C LEU A 95 6.87 -16.29 5.56
N TYR A 96 6.42 -16.78 4.40
CA TYR A 96 6.60 -18.18 4.01
C TYR A 96 8.07 -18.51 3.73
N LYS A 97 8.78 -17.66 2.98
CA LYS A 97 10.23 -17.81 2.73
C LYS A 97 11.05 -17.79 4.02
N LYS A 98 10.64 -16.99 5.00
CA LYS A 98 11.23 -16.96 6.36
C LYS A 98 10.75 -18.10 7.27
N GLN A 99 9.96 -19.04 6.75
CA GLN A 99 9.39 -20.18 7.48
C GLN A 99 8.58 -19.77 8.73
N LYS A 100 7.98 -18.58 8.72
CA LYS A 100 7.13 -18.08 9.81
C LYS A 100 5.67 -18.54 9.69
N ILE A 101 5.26 -18.93 8.50
CA ILE A 101 3.93 -19.48 8.19
C ILE A 101 4.06 -20.73 7.34
N GLN A 102 3.06 -21.61 7.42
CA GLN A 102 2.95 -22.84 6.66
C GLN A 102 1.94 -22.70 5.52
N ARG A 103 1.96 -23.66 4.58
CA ARG A 103 1.09 -23.63 3.40
C ARG A 103 -0.41 -23.67 3.77
N ASP A 104 -0.81 -24.42 4.78
CA ASP A 104 -2.22 -24.49 5.21
C ASP A 104 -2.72 -23.15 5.79
N GLN A 105 -1.84 -22.42 6.48
CA GLN A 105 -2.13 -21.07 6.96
C GLN A 105 -2.29 -20.11 5.78
N ILE A 106 -1.44 -20.21 4.75
CA ILE A 106 -1.55 -19.39 3.54
C ILE A 106 -2.86 -19.68 2.82
N ASN A 107 -3.20 -20.95 2.60
CA ASN A 107 -4.47 -21.33 1.95
C ASN A 107 -5.66 -20.74 2.70
N SER A 108 -5.66 -20.86 4.03
CA SER A 108 -6.72 -20.31 4.88
C SER A 108 -6.79 -18.77 4.79
N ILE A 109 -5.65 -18.07 4.75
CA ILE A 109 -5.63 -16.61 4.60
C ILE A 109 -6.16 -16.20 3.22
N VAL A 110 -5.73 -16.88 2.16
CA VAL A 110 -6.15 -16.62 0.78
C VAL A 110 -7.65 -16.82 0.63
N ASP A 111 -8.18 -17.97 1.07
CA ASP A 111 -9.60 -18.30 0.96
C ASP A 111 -10.47 -17.33 1.75
N ASN A 112 -10.08 -16.99 2.98
CA ASN A 112 -10.82 -16.02 3.80
C ASN A 112 -10.76 -14.60 3.23
N THR A 113 -9.62 -14.19 2.65
CA THR A 113 -9.46 -12.89 2.00
C THR A 113 -10.37 -12.78 0.77
N ILE A 114 -10.37 -13.81 -0.08
CA ILE A 114 -11.24 -13.90 -1.26
C ILE A 114 -12.72 -13.87 -0.84
N ALA A 115 -13.09 -14.65 0.18
CA ALA A 115 -14.47 -14.69 0.68
C ALA A 115 -14.92 -13.33 1.23
N GLU A 116 -14.07 -12.62 1.96
CA GLU A 116 -14.39 -11.28 2.49
C GLU A 116 -14.58 -10.26 1.35
N LEU A 117 -13.66 -10.23 0.38
CA LEU A 117 -13.73 -9.33 -0.78
C LEU A 117 -14.95 -9.59 -1.67
N LEU A 118 -15.29 -10.86 -1.88
CA LEU A 118 -16.50 -11.24 -2.61
C LEU A 118 -17.76 -10.83 -1.86
N PHE A 119 -17.79 -10.99 -0.53
CA PHE A 119 -18.90 -10.50 0.28
C PHE A 119 -19.06 -8.98 0.16
N ASP A 120 -17.97 -8.21 0.22
CA ASP A 120 -17.98 -6.76 0.04
C ASP A 120 -18.49 -6.36 -1.36
N LEU A 121 -18.12 -7.13 -2.39
CA LEU A 121 -18.63 -6.96 -3.74
C LEU A 121 -20.13 -7.24 -3.84
N ALA A 122 -20.64 -8.28 -3.19
CA ALA A 122 -22.08 -8.59 -3.16
C ALA A 122 -22.87 -7.47 -2.48
N LEU A 123 -22.35 -6.95 -1.35
CA LEU A 123 -22.90 -5.79 -0.67
C LEU A 123 -22.95 -4.57 -1.61
N GLN A 124 -21.83 -4.23 -2.25
CA GLN A 124 -21.76 -3.06 -3.14
C GLN A 124 -22.59 -3.22 -4.42
N GLY A 125 -22.64 -4.41 -5.01
CA GLY A 125 -23.43 -4.70 -6.21
C GLY A 125 -24.94 -4.56 -6.00
N ASN A 126 -25.40 -4.62 -4.75
CA ASN A 126 -26.79 -4.33 -4.40
C ASN A 126 -27.08 -2.81 -4.30
N PHE A 127 -26.04 -1.98 -4.17
CA PHE A 127 -26.15 -0.53 -3.94
C PHE A 127 -25.49 0.34 -5.02
N ALA A 128 -24.76 -0.25 -5.98
CA ALA A 128 -23.98 0.45 -6.99
C ALA A 128 -23.85 -0.40 -8.27
N SER A 129 -23.71 0.27 -9.42
CA SER A 129 -23.32 -0.40 -10.65
C SER A 129 -21.85 -0.80 -10.59
N ILE A 130 -21.56 -1.99 -11.13
CA ILE A 130 -20.22 -2.58 -11.15
C ILE A 130 -19.74 -2.67 -12.59
N SER A 131 -18.47 -2.32 -12.82
CA SER A 131 -17.77 -2.51 -14.09
C SER A 131 -16.63 -3.50 -13.92
N CYS A 132 -16.41 -4.35 -14.92
CA CYS A 132 -15.38 -5.37 -14.94
C CYS A 132 -14.42 -5.12 -16.11
N ASN A 133 -13.12 -5.22 -15.87
CA ASN A 133 -12.08 -5.12 -16.88
C ASN A 133 -11.04 -6.21 -16.66
N ARG A 134 -10.70 -6.94 -17.74
CA ARG A 134 -9.68 -7.99 -17.75
C ARG A 134 -8.38 -7.46 -18.34
N SER A 135 -7.27 -7.69 -17.64
CA SER A 135 -5.91 -7.37 -18.10
C SER A 135 -5.06 -8.64 -18.14
N GLN A 136 -4.47 -8.95 -19.30
CA GLN A 136 -3.60 -10.12 -19.50
C GLN A 136 -2.22 -9.99 -18.84
N GLU A 137 -1.98 -8.94 -18.06
CA GLU A 137 -0.78 -8.80 -17.25
C GLU A 137 -0.73 -9.90 -16.19
N VAL A 138 0.07 -10.93 -16.43
CA VAL A 138 0.26 -12.04 -15.49
C VAL A 138 1.22 -11.60 -14.40
N ILE A 139 0.67 -11.39 -13.22
CA ILE A 139 1.43 -11.20 -11.97
C ILE A 139 1.18 -12.44 -11.11
N LEU A 140 2.18 -12.82 -10.30
CA LEU A 140 2.16 -14.02 -9.44
C LEU A 140 2.30 -15.33 -10.24
N GLU A 141 3.34 -15.42 -11.07
CA GLU A 141 3.60 -16.58 -11.94
C GLU A 141 3.71 -17.91 -11.17
N THR A 142 4.22 -17.86 -9.94
CA THR A 142 4.31 -18.98 -8.99
C THR A 142 3.36 -18.74 -7.82
N PRO A 143 2.06 -19.04 -7.97
CA PRO A 143 1.08 -18.77 -6.93
C PRO A 143 1.27 -19.68 -5.71
N MET A 144 1.07 -19.11 -4.51
CA MET A 144 1.19 -19.87 -3.26
C MET A 144 -0.03 -20.76 -2.98
N SER A 145 -1.19 -20.38 -3.51
CA SER A 145 -2.47 -21.08 -3.36
C SER A 145 -3.30 -20.98 -4.64
N PHE A 146 -4.25 -21.90 -4.81
CA PHE A 146 -5.25 -21.90 -5.87
C PHE A 146 -6.63 -22.11 -5.26
N THR A 147 -7.51 -21.14 -5.46
CA THR A 147 -8.89 -21.17 -4.98
C THR A 147 -9.85 -21.30 -6.16
N SER A 148 -10.87 -22.14 -6.01
CA SER A 148 -11.92 -22.31 -7.03
C SER A 148 -12.83 -21.09 -7.05
N ALA A 149 -12.81 -20.35 -8.16
CA ALA A 149 -13.69 -19.19 -8.35
C ALA A 149 -15.17 -19.55 -8.20
N GLU A 150 -15.58 -20.69 -8.75
CA GLU A 150 -16.98 -21.15 -8.69
C GLU A 150 -17.44 -21.41 -7.25
N MET A 151 -16.60 -22.10 -6.46
CA MET A 151 -16.91 -22.37 -5.06
C MET A 151 -16.93 -21.09 -4.24
N SER A 152 -15.99 -20.16 -4.47
CA SER A 152 -15.94 -18.88 -3.78
C SER A 152 -17.15 -18.00 -4.10
N VAL A 153 -17.58 -17.96 -5.36
CA VAL A 153 -18.79 -17.23 -5.79
C VAL A 153 -20.05 -17.85 -5.18
N LYS A 154 -20.16 -19.17 -5.15
CA LYS A 154 -21.28 -19.85 -4.48
C LYS A 154 -21.32 -19.50 -2.99
N HIS A 155 -20.18 -19.61 -2.30
CA HIS A 155 -20.07 -19.25 -0.89
C HIS A 155 -20.44 -17.78 -0.62
N MET A 156 -20.05 -16.87 -1.50
CA MET A 156 -20.46 -15.46 -1.45
C MET A 156 -21.98 -15.32 -1.53
N GLN A 157 -22.63 -15.99 -2.48
CA GLN A 157 -24.09 -15.94 -2.63
C GLN A 157 -24.81 -16.47 -1.39
N ASP A 158 -24.37 -17.63 -0.87
CA ASP A 158 -24.93 -18.25 0.34
C ASP A 158 -24.75 -17.33 1.56
N SER A 159 -23.55 -16.78 1.75
CA SER A 159 -23.24 -15.85 2.84
C SER A 159 -24.06 -14.57 2.77
N TRP A 160 -24.21 -14.01 1.58
CA TRP A 160 -25.03 -12.81 1.36
C TRP A 160 -26.51 -13.06 1.64
N LYS A 161 -27.04 -14.21 1.19
CA LYS A 161 -28.42 -14.61 1.45
C LYS A 161 -28.70 -14.70 2.95
N ILE A 162 -27.85 -15.43 3.69
CA ILE A 162 -27.99 -15.59 5.15
C ILE A 162 -27.91 -14.22 5.86
N TRP A 163 -27.00 -13.35 5.42
CA TRP A 163 -26.86 -11.99 5.97
C TRP A 163 -28.11 -11.14 5.73
N SER A 164 -28.64 -11.17 4.51
CA SER A 164 -29.85 -10.44 4.13
C SER A 164 -31.09 -10.93 4.90
N GLU A 165 -31.28 -12.25 4.99
CA GLU A 165 -32.39 -12.89 5.73
C GLU A 165 -32.34 -12.59 7.24
N ALA A 166 -31.15 -12.31 7.79
CA ALA A 166 -31.00 -11.86 9.17
C ALA A 166 -31.43 -10.39 9.39
N GLY A 167 -31.95 -9.71 8.36
CA GLY A 167 -32.33 -8.30 8.41
C GLY A 167 -31.15 -7.34 8.31
N LEU A 168 -29.99 -7.82 7.85
CA LEU A 168 -28.75 -7.04 7.86
C LEU A 168 -28.36 -6.44 6.50
N ALA A 169 -29.21 -6.55 5.48
CA ALA A 169 -28.91 -6.15 4.11
C ALA A 169 -28.42 -4.69 3.95
N ASN A 170 -28.79 -3.80 4.87
CA ASN A 170 -28.44 -2.38 4.83
C ASN A 170 -27.22 -2.01 5.71
N PHE A 171 -26.58 -2.98 6.35
CA PHE A 171 -25.45 -2.75 7.23
C PHE A 171 -24.17 -3.32 6.62
N SER A 172 -23.14 -2.47 6.55
CA SER A 172 -21.79 -2.92 6.20
C SER A 172 -21.07 -3.45 7.43
N PRO A 173 -20.44 -4.64 7.36
CA PRO A 173 -19.56 -5.14 8.42
C PRO A 173 -18.32 -4.25 8.70
N ASP A 174 -17.99 -3.32 7.80
CA ASP A 174 -16.88 -2.37 7.97
C ASP A 174 -17.25 -1.12 8.78
N LEU A 175 -18.51 -0.99 9.22
CA LEU A 175 -18.92 0.07 10.12
C LEU A 175 -18.52 -0.25 11.56
N ALA A 176 -18.15 0.78 12.32
CA ALA A 176 -17.82 0.67 13.73
C ALA A 176 -19.03 1.07 14.59
N PRO A 177 -19.45 0.24 15.56
CA PRO A 177 -20.51 0.63 16.47
C PRO A 177 -19.97 1.61 17.53
N ILE A 178 -20.72 2.69 17.76
CA ILE A 178 -20.47 3.69 18.80
C ILE A 178 -21.69 3.83 19.70
N LEU A 179 -21.48 3.84 21.01
CA LEU A 179 -22.53 3.97 22.00
C LEU A 179 -22.96 5.44 22.12
N ARG A 180 -24.23 5.73 21.81
CA ARG A 180 -24.83 7.07 21.89
C ARG A 180 -25.64 7.30 23.15
N ARG A 181 -26.26 6.25 23.68
CA ARG A 181 -27.15 6.32 24.85
C ARG A 181 -26.75 5.30 25.92
N PRO A 182 -25.62 5.53 26.63
CA PRO A 182 -25.11 4.60 27.62
C PRO A 182 -26.11 4.32 28.77
N GLU A 183 -26.81 5.34 29.25
CA GLU A 183 -27.79 5.20 30.34
C GLU A 183 -28.94 4.23 29.99
N GLN A 184 -29.44 4.29 28.75
CA GLN A 184 -30.49 3.38 28.28
C GLN A 184 -29.98 1.94 28.13
N LEU A 185 -28.71 1.78 27.75
CA LEU A 185 -28.10 0.47 27.65
C LEU A 185 -27.95 -0.17 29.04
N GLU A 186 -27.50 0.59 30.03
CA GLU A 186 -27.28 0.13 31.42
C GLU A 186 -28.56 -0.46 32.05
N GLN A 187 -29.73 0.10 31.72
CA GLN A 187 -31.02 -0.41 32.19
C GLN A 187 -31.47 -1.70 31.49
N MET A 188 -30.92 -1.99 30.31
CA MET A 188 -31.37 -3.10 29.46
C MET A 188 -30.51 -4.36 29.57
N VAL A 189 -29.29 -4.24 30.09
CA VAL A 189 -28.31 -5.34 30.10
C VAL A 189 -27.71 -5.51 31.50
N SER A 190 -27.11 -6.67 31.75
CA SER A 190 -26.43 -6.89 33.03
C SER A 190 -25.18 -5.99 33.17
N PRO A 191 -24.74 -5.66 34.40
CA PRO A 191 -23.57 -4.80 34.62
C PRO A 191 -22.31 -5.27 33.88
N SER A 192 -22.09 -6.59 33.79
CA SER A 192 -20.97 -7.18 33.05
C SER A 192 -21.07 -6.96 31.54
N VAL A 193 -22.28 -7.09 30.98
CA VAL A 193 -22.52 -6.84 29.54
C VAL A 193 -22.37 -5.35 29.24
N TYR A 194 -22.88 -4.49 30.11
CA TYR A 194 -22.73 -3.04 29.97
C TYR A 194 -21.26 -2.62 29.95
N LYS A 195 -20.45 -3.09 30.92
CA LYS A 195 -19.01 -2.83 30.97
C LYS A 195 -18.30 -3.31 29.69
N ASN A 196 -18.66 -4.48 29.18
CA ASN A 196 -18.10 -4.99 27.93
C ASN A 196 -18.48 -4.11 26.74
N PHE A 197 -19.73 -3.68 26.66
CA PHE A 197 -20.23 -2.84 25.57
C PHE A 197 -19.55 -1.48 25.59
N VAL A 198 -19.43 -0.81 26.73
CA VAL A 198 -18.73 0.48 26.85
C VAL A 198 -17.27 0.36 26.39
N ASN A 199 -16.60 -0.73 26.72
CA ASN A 199 -15.20 -0.95 26.33
C ASN A 199 -15.01 -1.24 24.82
N LEU A 200 -15.96 -1.96 24.21
CA LEU A 200 -15.85 -2.46 22.84
C LEU A 200 -16.53 -1.56 21.80
N ILE A 201 -17.65 -0.93 22.17
CA ILE A 201 -18.55 -0.17 21.30
C ILE A 201 -18.22 1.32 21.41
N ASN A 202 -17.02 1.66 20.96
CA ASN A 202 -16.41 2.97 21.11
C ASN A 202 -16.11 3.67 19.77
N GLY A 203 -16.61 3.14 18.66
CA GLY A 203 -16.37 3.68 17.32
C GLY A 203 -14.96 3.46 16.77
N LYS A 204 -14.10 2.63 17.39
CA LYS A 204 -12.73 2.36 16.88
C LYS A 204 -12.61 1.04 16.10
N PHE A 205 -13.41 0.05 16.47
CA PHE A 205 -13.38 -1.30 15.92
C PHE A 205 -14.60 -1.55 15.05
N THR A 206 -14.41 -2.04 13.82
CA THR A 206 -15.55 -2.42 12.96
C THR A 206 -16.27 -3.65 13.49
N LEU A 207 -17.46 -3.97 12.97
CA LEU A 207 -18.15 -5.23 13.32
C LEU A 207 -17.26 -6.45 13.03
N ARG A 208 -16.46 -6.43 11.96
CA ARG A 208 -15.46 -7.48 11.67
C ARG A 208 -14.37 -7.55 12.74
N ASP A 209 -13.85 -6.41 13.17
CA ASP A 209 -12.80 -6.36 14.19
C ASP A 209 -13.31 -6.85 15.55
N LEU A 210 -14.55 -6.48 15.92
CA LEU A 210 -15.20 -6.93 17.14
C LEU A 210 -15.46 -8.43 17.12
N ALA A 211 -15.93 -8.97 16.00
CA ALA A 211 -16.16 -10.41 15.82
C ALA A 211 -14.87 -11.19 16.07
N MET A 212 -13.76 -10.74 15.47
CA MET A 212 -12.44 -11.31 15.69
C MET A 212 -11.99 -11.22 17.16
N LYS A 213 -12.12 -10.05 17.79
CA LYS A 213 -11.72 -9.84 19.19
C LYS A 213 -12.53 -10.68 20.17
N MET A 214 -13.80 -10.91 19.85
CA MET A 214 -14.72 -11.74 20.65
C MET A 214 -14.67 -13.23 20.27
N LYS A 215 -13.86 -13.62 19.27
CA LYS A 215 -13.80 -14.99 18.72
C LYS A 215 -15.18 -15.51 18.30
N GLN A 216 -15.99 -14.65 17.70
CA GLN A 216 -17.32 -14.95 17.17
C GLN A 216 -17.35 -14.69 15.66
N SER A 217 -18.33 -15.26 14.97
CA SER A 217 -18.59 -14.89 13.58
C SER A 217 -19.32 -13.54 13.50
N VAL A 218 -19.10 -12.81 12.40
CA VAL A 218 -19.61 -11.45 12.20
C VAL A 218 -21.15 -11.40 12.23
N LEU A 219 -21.80 -12.40 11.65
CA LEU A 219 -23.26 -12.49 11.56
C LEU A 219 -23.97 -12.52 12.93
N PRO A 220 -23.73 -13.50 13.83
CA PRO A 220 -24.40 -13.54 15.12
C PRO A 220 -24.05 -12.34 16.00
N LEU A 221 -22.82 -11.83 15.93
CA LEU A 221 -22.44 -10.61 16.63
C LEU A 221 -23.31 -9.44 16.16
N THR A 222 -23.35 -9.19 14.85
CA THR A 222 -24.11 -8.06 14.28
C THR A 222 -25.60 -8.19 14.57
N ARG A 223 -26.15 -9.41 14.47
CA ARG A 223 -27.54 -9.71 14.82
C ARG A 223 -27.84 -9.44 16.30
N SER A 224 -26.91 -9.74 17.20
CA SER A 224 -27.07 -9.45 18.64
C SER A 224 -27.09 -7.95 18.95
N LEU A 225 -26.42 -7.13 18.12
CA LEU A 225 -26.39 -5.67 18.27
C LEU A 225 -27.60 -4.98 17.64
N LEU A 226 -28.30 -5.66 16.70
CA LEU A 226 -29.39 -5.10 15.92
C LEU A 226 -30.51 -4.44 16.77
N PRO A 227 -31.00 -5.02 17.88
CA PRO A 227 -32.04 -4.38 18.69
C PRO A 227 -31.61 -3.01 19.26
N TYR A 228 -30.34 -2.86 19.60
CA TYR A 228 -29.79 -1.61 20.14
C TYR A 228 -29.52 -0.59 19.03
N ILE A 229 -29.15 -1.06 17.84
CA ILE A 229 -29.00 -0.22 16.64
C ILE A 229 -30.36 0.37 16.24
N LEU A 230 -31.41 -0.47 16.17
CA LEU A 230 -32.76 -0.04 15.81
C LEU A 230 -33.36 0.94 16.82
N LYS A 231 -32.99 0.84 18.10
CA LYS A 231 -33.39 1.79 19.16
C LYS A 231 -32.55 3.08 19.18
N GLY A 232 -31.52 3.20 18.34
CA GLY A 232 -30.60 4.34 18.32
C GLY A 232 -29.71 4.43 19.56
N ILE A 233 -29.55 3.33 20.30
CA ILE A 233 -28.62 3.24 21.44
C ILE A 233 -27.19 3.11 20.91
N ILE A 234 -27.02 2.31 19.87
CA ILE A 234 -25.78 2.13 19.11
C ILE A 234 -25.96 2.75 17.74
N GLU A 235 -25.00 3.56 17.31
CA GLU A 235 -24.90 4.02 15.93
C GLU A 235 -23.76 3.30 15.22
N LEU A 236 -23.91 3.02 13.93
CA LEU A 236 -22.84 2.47 13.10
C LEU A 236 -22.21 3.61 12.28
N VAL A 237 -20.92 3.86 12.50
CA VAL A 237 -20.19 4.96 11.86
C VAL A 237 -19.08 4.45 10.96
N GLU A 238 -18.78 5.21 9.91
CA GLU A 238 -17.60 4.96 9.08
C GLU A 238 -16.33 5.29 9.85
N VAL A 239 -15.30 4.47 9.64
CA VAL A 239 -13.98 4.66 10.24
C VAL A 239 -12.91 4.54 9.17
N PRO A 240 -11.74 5.19 9.33
CA PRO A 240 -10.63 4.97 8.44
C PRO A 240 -10.05 3.55 8.61
N ASP A 241 -9.28 3.11 7.62
CA ASP A 241 -8.43 1.93 7.78
C ASP A 241 -7.41 2.16 8.92
N LEU A 242 -6.87 1.08 9.46
CA LEU A 242 -5.80 1.20 10.46
C LEU A 242 -4.55 1.79 9.80
N PRO A 243 -3.83 2.68 10.51
CA PRO A 243 -2.53 3.11 10.04
C PRO A 243 -1.64 1.86 9.97
N LEU A 244 -0.96 1.71 8.83
CA LEU A 244 0.14 0.78 8.74
C LEU A 244 1.16 1.09 9.84
N GLY A 245 1.66 0.06 10.50
CA GLY A 245 2.91 0.12 11.27
C GLY A 245 4.09 0.31 10.33
N ILE A 246 4.12 1.47 9.65
CA ILE A 246 5.22 1.85 8.76
C ILE A 246 6.35 2.27 9.68
N THR A 247 7.35 1.42 9.81
CA THR A 247 8.69 1.96 9.92
C THR A 247 9.09 2.41 8.54
N GLU A 248 9.16 3.74 8.37
CA GLU A 248 10.25 4.25 7.56
C GLU A 248 11.49 3.51 8.04
N VAL A 249 12.24 2.89 7.13
CA VAL A 249 13.61 2.52 7.44
C VAL A 249 14.37 3.84 7.59
N ASN A 250 14.13 4.53 8.70
CA ASN A 250 15.16 5.27 9.36
C ASN A 250 16.07 4.17 9.91
N ASN A 251 17.25 3.97 9.30
CA ASN A 251 18.35 3.24 9.94
C ASN A 251 18.81 4.03 11.17
N ASN A 252 17.94 4.15 12.17
CA ASN A 252 18.25 4.70 13.47
C ASN A 252 17.73 3.69 14.48
N SER A 253 18.55 2.65 14.68
CA SER A 253 18.75 2.09 16.00
C SER A 253 18.94 3.26 16.95
N THR A 254 17.95 3.52 17.80
CA THR A 254 18.18 4.28 19.04
C THR A 254 18.01 3.32 20.21
N THR A 255 19.04 2.50 20.44
CA THR A 255 19.73 2.61 21.73
C THR A 255 20.18 4.06 21.86
N THR A 256 19.88 4.67 22.99
CA THR A 256 20.10 6.06 23.37
C THR A 256 21.46 6.61 22.94
N GLN A 257 21.60 7.07 21.69
CA GLN A 257 22.79 7.77 21.19
C GLN A 257 22.48 8.49 19.86
N ALA A 258 22.72 9.81 19.85
CA ALA A 258 22.61 10.79 18.77
C ALA A 258 22.33 10.30 17.33
N LYS A 259 21.20 10.79 16.75
CA LYS A 259 20.82 10.65 15.32
C LYS A 259 22.00 10.95 14.37
N LYS A 260 22.50 9.95 13.65
CA LYS A 260 23.34 10.15 12.46
C LYS A 260 22.42 10.14 11.23
N ARG A 261 22.22 11.30 10.59
CA ARG A 261 21.48 11.40 9.32
C ARG A 261 22.23 10.58 8.25
N ILE A 262 21.55 9.64 7.61
CA ILE A 262 22.07 8.96 6.40
C ILE A 262 22.20 10.03 5.31
N ALA A 263 23.34 10.08 4.64
CA ALA A 263 23.57 11.07 3.60
C ALA A 263 22.68 10.83 2.36
N PRO A 264 22.13 11.89 1.74
CA PRO A 264 21.33 11.79 0.52
C PRO A 264 22.03 11.01 -0.61
N LEU A 265 21.24 10.30 -1.42
CA LEU A 265 21.69 9.54 -2.59
C LEU A 265 21.43 10.32 -3.87
N VAL A 266 22.46 10.47 -4.69
CA VAL A 266 22.40 11.11 -6.00
C VAL A 266 22.60 10.05 -7.08
N ALA A 267 21.74 10.03 -8.10
CA ALA A 267 21.91 9.18 -9.27
C ALA A 267 22.46 9.96 -10.46
N CYS A 268 23.22 9.28 -11.31
CA CYS A 268 23.60 9.76 -12.63
C CYS A 268 23.23 8.72 -13.69
N VAL A 269 22.46 9.14 -14.69
CA VAL A 269 22.13 8.36 -15.88
C VAL A 269 22.85 9.00 -17.07
N ASP A 270 23.98 8.41 -17.47
CA ASP A 270 24.84 8.92 -18.54
C ASP A 270 25.69 7.76 -19.09
N ASP A 271 25.70 7.58 -20.41
CA ASP A 271 26.46 6.51 -21.06
C ASP A 271 27.98 6.76 -21.04
N SER A 272 28.42 8.01 -20.82
CA SER A 272 29.83 8.37 -20.68
C SER A 272 30.39 7.93 -19.32
N PRO A 273 31.35 6.97 -19.30
CA PRO A 273 32.00 6.56 -18.05
C PRO A 273 32.75 7.71 -17.36
N GLN A 274 33.25 8.66 -18.15
CA GLN A 274 34.00 9.81 -17.65
C GLN A 274 33.09 10.77 -16.88
N VAL A 275 31.90 11.06 -17.41
CA VAL A 275 30.93 11.94 -16.74
C VAL A 275 30.41 11.30 -15.46
N CYS A 276 30.03 10.01 -15.52
CA CYS A 276 29.61 9.25 -14.36
C CYS A 276 30.69 9.24 -13.26
N LYS A 277 31.95 9.00 -13.62
CA LYS A 277 33.07 8.96 -12.67
C LYS A 277 33.33 10.33 -12.04
N MET A 278 33.28 11.40 -12.83
CA MET A 278 33.47 12.76 -12.34
C MET A 278 32.37 13.16 -11.34
N LEU A 279 31.10 12.84 -11.65
CA LEU A 279 29.99 13.08 -10.72
C LEU A 279 30.11 12.20 -9.45
N GLU A 280 30.50 10.93 -9.60
CA GLU A 280 30.77 10.03 -8.47
C GLU A 280 31.79 10.65 -7.51
N ASP A 281 32.93 11.12 -8.03
CA ASP A 281 34.00 11.69 -7.23
C ASP A 281 33.58 13.01 -6.55
N ILE A 282 32.86 13.90 -7.26
CA ILE A 282 32.35 15.16 -6.70
C ILE A 282 31.36 14.89 -5.57
N ILE A 283 30.37 14.02 -5.80
CA ILE A 283 29.28 13.75 -4.85
C ILE A 283 29.81 13.00 -3.62
N THR A 284 30.60 11.95 -3.81
CA THR A 284 31.11 11.13 -2.70
C THR A 284 32.12 11.89 -1.84
N SER A 285 32.96 12.75 -2.44
CA SER A 285 33.88 13.63 -1.69
C SER A 285 33.16 14.65 -0.81
N ASN A 286 31.89 14.95 -1.10
CA ASN A 286 31.02 15.81 -0.29
C ASN A 286 30.15 15.03 0.69
N GLY A 287 30.47 13.75 0.94
CA GLY A 287 29.82 12.92 1.94
C GLY A 287 28.43 12.43 1.55
N LEU A 288 28.05 12.54 0.28
CA LEU A 288 26.78 12.05 -0.26
C LEU A 288 26.97 10.65 -0.86
N ARG A 289 25.88 9.90 -0.97
CA ARG A 289 25.88 8.59 -1.65
C ARG A 289 25.68 8.81 -3.15
N PHE A 290 26.22 7.91 -3.98
CA PHE A 290 26.11 8.01 -5.44
C PHE A 290 25.75 6.67 -6.06
N VAL A 291 24.90 6.69 -7.10
CA VAL A 291 24.64 5.54 -7.98
C VAL A 291 24.81 5.96 -9.44
N LYS A 292 25.57 5.18 -10.21
CA LYS A 292 25.77 5.39 -11.65
C LYS A 292 24.98 4.39 -12.46
N ILE A 293 24.38 4.87 -13.54
CA ILE A 293 23.60 4.07 -14.48
C ILE A 293 24.05 4.43 -15.89
N GLN A 294 24.79 3.52 -16.53
CA GLN A 294 25.37 3.76 -17.85
C GLN A 294 24.56 3.14 -18.98
N ASP A 295 23.70 2.17 -18.66
CA ASP A 295 22.76 1.59 -19.60
C ASP A 295 21.39 2.27 -19.43
N ALA A 296 20.97 3.00 -20.46
CA ALA A 296 19.70 3.71 -20.48
C ALA A 296 18.49 2.78 -20.32
N VAL A 297 18.59 1.49 -20.71
CA VAL A 297 17.54 0.48 -20.52
C VAL A 297 17.40 0.10 -19.04
N GLN A 298 18.51 0.13 -18.29
CA GLN A 298 18.53 -0.15 -16.85
C GLN A 298 18.20 1.09 -15.99
N ALA A 299 18.07 2.28 -16.60
CA ALA A 299 17.78 3.52 -15.90
C ALA A 299 16.53 3.43 -15.02
N LEU A 300 15.38 3.05 -15.59
CA LEU A 300 14.15 2.96 -14.81
C LEU A 300 14.20 1.89 -13.71
N PRO A 301 14.59 0.62 -13.97
CA PRO A 301 14.71 -0.39 -12.93
C PRO A 301 15.58 0.04 -11.74
N ILE A 302 16.78 0.57 -12.01
CA ILE A 302 17.73 0.96 -10.96
C ILE A 302 17.22 2.19 -10.22
N LEU A 303 16.70 3.21 -10.91
CA LEU A 303 16.14 4.39 -10.26
C LEU A 303 14.97 4.02 -9.33
N ILE A 304 14.04 3.16 -9.80
CA ILE A 304 12.89 2.68 -9.01
C ILE A 304 13.37 1.91 -7.76
N GLN A 305 14.41 1.11 -7.88
CA GLN A 305 14.99 0.33 -6.80
C GLN A 305 15.70 1.22 -5.76
N ASP A 306 16.58 2.12 -6.21
CA ASP A 306 17.49 2.86 -5.34
C ASP A 306 16.90 4.16 -4.81
N LYS A 307 15.85 4.69 -5.46
CA LYS A 307 15.10 5.90 -5.08
C LYS A 307 16.01 7.08 -4.70
N PRO A 308 16.84 7.56 -5.65
CA PRO A 308 17.74 8.69 -5.38
C PRO A 308 16.94 9.97 -5.03
N ASP A 309 17.54 10.77 -4.15
CA ASP A 309 17.01 12.06 -3.72
C ASP A 309 17.22 13.15 -4.80
N LEU A 310 18.13 12.93 -5.75
CA LEU A 310 18.37 13.79 -6.91
C LEU A 310 18.91 12.96 -8.08
N ILE A 311 18.45 13.24 -9.31
CA ILE A 311 18.86 12.54 -10.52
C ILE A 311 19.52 13.51 -11.48
N PHE A 312 20.77 13.23 -11.87
CA PHE A 312 21.38 13.79 -13.08
C PHE A 312 21.07 12.87 -14.26
N LEU A 313 20.57 13.42 -15.36
CA LEU A 313 20.10 12.65 -16.51
C LEU A 313 20.63 13.27 -17.81
N ASP A 314 21.39 12.50 -18.58
CA ASP A 314 21.76 12.90 -19.93
C ASP A 314 20.58 12.78 -20.90
N LEU A 315 20.48 13.72 -21.84
CA LEU A 315 19.47 13.67 -22.90
C LEU A 315 19.88 12.79 -24.06
N ILE A 316 21.17 12.77 -24.37
CA ILE A 316 21.72 12.16 -25.57
C ILE A 316 22.43 10.87 -25.16
N MET A 317 21.72 9.76 -25.18
CA MET A 317 22.27 8.43 -24.94
C MET A 317 21.94 7.50 -26.12
N PRO A 318 22.76 6.48 -26.40
CA PRO A 318 22.41 5.42 -27.32
C PRO A 318 21.21 4.62 -26.79
N VAL A 319 20.39 4.09 -27.71
CA VAL A 319 19.24 3.21 -27.45
C VAL A 319 17.99 3.88 -26.88
N ALA A 320 18.09 4.77 -25.88
CA ALA A 320 16.93 5.44 -25.31
C ALA A 320 17.18 6.93 -25.02
N SER A 321 16.17 7.75 -25.29
CA SER A 321 16.27 9.20 -25.13
C SER A 321 16.05 9.62 -23.67
N GLY A 322 16.91 10.50 -23.13
CA GLY A 322 16.72 11.03 -21.78
C GLY A 322 15.39 11.78 -21.61
N TYR A 323 14.80 12.28 -22.70
CA TYR A 323 13.44 12.85 -22.68
C TYR A 323 12.37 11.81 -22.34
N GLU A 324 12.49 10.60 -22.87
CA GLU A 324 11.55 9.50 -22.61
C GLU A 324 11.69 9.02 -21.17
N ILE A 325 12.93 8.86 -20.69
CA ILE A 325 13.23 8.48 -19.30
C ILE A 325 12.65 9.52 -18.34
N CYS A 326 12.87 10.82 -18.58
CA CYS A 326 12.31 11.90 -17.76
C CYS A 326 10.77 11.85 -17.74
N THR A 327 10.14 11.65 -18.90
CA THR A 327 8.67 11.55 -19.02
C THR A 327 8.14 10.35 -18.25
N GLN A 328 8.80 9.19 -18.34
CA GLN A 328 8.41 7.98 -17.62
C GLN A 328 8.60 8.14 -16.11
N LEU A 329 9.71 8.74 -15.66
CA LEU A 329 9.94 9.05 -14.25
C LEU A 329 8.84 9.96 -13.70
N ARG A 330 8.41 10.99 -14.43
CA ARG A 330 7.32 11.88 -13.97
C ARG A 330 5.96 11.21 -13.88
N ARG A 331 5.72 10.11 -14.60
CA ARG A 331 4.49 9.30 -14.46
C ARG A 331 4.52 8.38 -13.23
N ILE A 332 5.68 8.16 -12.62
CA ILE A 332 5.83 7.35 -11.42
C ILE A 332 5.69 8.26 -10.20
N SER A 333 4.70 7.99 -9.34
CA SER A 333 4.38 8.82 -8.17
C SER A 333 5.59 9.08 -7.26
N THR A 334 6.46 8.08 -7.09
CA THR A 334 7.71 8.19 -6.30
C THR A 334 8.64 9.29 -6.80
N PHE A 335 8.71 9.56 -8.11
CA PHE A 335 9.60 10.57 -8.70
C PHE A 335 8.88 11.86 -9.10
N SER A 336 7.60 12.01 -8.74
CA SER A 336 6.81 13.21 -9.07
C SER A 336 7.50 14.50 -8.59
N ASN A 337 8.11 14.45 -7.40
CA ASN A 337 8.80 15.58 -6.78
C ASN A 337 10.34 15.44 -6.74
N THR A 338 10.90 14.32 -7.20
CA THR A 338 12.36 14.13 -7.22
C THR A 338 13.01 15.11 -8.19
N PRO A 339 13.98 15.92 -7.77
CA PRO A 339 14.74 16.80 -8.65
C PRO A 339 15.40 16.00 -9.79
N ILE A 340 15.02 16.29 -11.03
CA ILE A 340 15.67 15.74 -12.23
C ILE A 340 16.41 16.87 -12.92
N ILE A 341 17.73 16.75 -12.96
CA ILE A 341 18.66 17.74 -13.48
C ILE A 341 19.21 17.22 -14.80
N ILE A 342 18.86 17.91 -15.88
CA ILE A 342 19.28 17.50 -17.21
C ILE A 342 20.73 17.88 -17.46
N LEU A 343 21.57 16.92 -17.87
CA LEU A 343 22.90 17.18 -18.38
C LEU A 343 22.80 17.47 -19.89
N THR A 344 23.29 18.62 -20.33
CA THR A 344 23.28 19.01 -21.76
C THR A 344 24.66 19.38 -22.26
N GLY A 345 25.03 18.92 -23.46
CA GLY A 345 26.26 19.29 -24.14
C GLY A 345 26.21 20.64 -24.86
N SER A 346 25.02 21.23 -25.03
CA SER A 346 24.85 22.53 -25.68
C SER A 346 23.89 23.44 -24.91
N ASP A 347 24.19 24.74 -24.90
CA ASP A 347 23.38 25.76 -24.22
C ASP A 347 22.17 26.23 -25.04
N GLY A 348 21.67 25.39 -25.95
CA GLY A 348 20.57 25.71 -26.84
C GLY A 348 19.27 25.99 -26.10
N LEU A 349 18.67 27.18 -26.35
CA LEU A 349 17.34 27.56 -25.85
C LEU A 349 16.26 26.50 -26.12
N LEU A 350 16.35 25.79 -27.24
CA LEU A 350 15.40 24.75 -27.66
C LEU A 350 15.40 23.52 -26.74
N ASP A 351 16.58 23.06 -26.31
CA ASP A 351 16.69 21.91 -25.40
C ASP A 351 16.18 22.25 -24.01
N ARG A 352 16.40 23.49 -23.54
CA ARG A 352 15.86 23.98 -22.26
C ARG A 352 14.34 24.08 -22.27
N VAL A 353 13.74 24.52 -23.38
CA VAL A 353 12.27 24.56 -23.52
C VAL A 353 11.70 23.15 -23.51
N ARG A 354 12.24 22.24 -24.32
CA ARG A 354 11.77 20.84 -24.38
C ARG A 354 11.96 20.11 -23.05
N ALA A 355 13.08 20.31 -22.37
CA ALA A 355 13.36 19.73 -21.06
C ALA A 355 12.35 20.19 -20.00
N LYS A 356 11.91 21.46 -20.02
CA LYS A 356 10.85 21.96 -19.14
C LYS A 356 9.49 21.32 -19.45
N VAL A 357 9.16 21.10 -20.73
CA VAL A 357 7.91 20.43 -21.13
C VAL A 357 7.82 19.00 -20.61
N VAL A 358 8.93 18.25 -20.59
CA VAL A 358 8.97 16.87 -20.05
C VAL A 358 9.09 16.80 -18.52
N GLY A 359 9.05 17.96 -17.84
CA GLY A 359 9.00 18.06 -16.39
C GLY A 359 10.37 18.04 -15.67
N SER A 360 11.49 18.33 -16.35
CA SER A 360 12.77 18.49 -15.64
C SER A 360 12.73 19.64 -14.62
N THR A 361 13.54 19.52 -13.57
CA THR A 361 13.59 20.47 -12.45
C THR A 361 14.60 21.58 -12.69
N ASP A 362 15.76 21.25 -13.27
CA ASP A 362 16.82 22.19 -13.66
C ASP A 362 17.70 21.57 -14.76
N PHE A 363 18.72 22.29 -15.21
CA PHE A 363 19.71 21.81 -16.18
C PHE A 363 21.14 22.17 -15.77
N LEU A 364 22.10 21.39 -16.25
CA LEU A 364 23.52 21.58 -16.06
C LEU A 364 24.26 21.34 -17.39
N THR A 365 25.06 22.32 -17.80
CA THR A 365 25.89 22.24 -19.00
C THR A 365 27.12 21.36 -18.76
N LYS A 366 27.38 20.40 -19.65
CA LYS A 366 28.66 19.69 -19.72
C LYS A 366 29.76 20.66 -20.25
N PRO A 367 31.01 20.60 -19.75
CA PRO A 367 31.53 19.67 -18.76
C PRO A 367 31.00 19.95 -17.35
N VAL A 368 30.71 18.89 -16.61
CA VAL A 368 30.29 18.99 -15.21
C VAL A 368 31.47 19.49 -14.37
N VAL A 369 31.26 20.52 -13.54
CA VAL A 369 32.29 21.08 -12.65
C VAL A 369 31.79 21.09 -11.22
N ALA A 370 32.68 20.86 -10.27
CA ALA A 370 32.35 20.63 -8.86
C ALA A 370 31.43 21.72 -8.27
N ASP A 371 31.76 23.00 -8.50
CA ASP A 371 30.99 24.12 -7.95
C ASP A 371 29.55 24.16 -8.47
N LYS A 372 29.34 23.93 -9.77
CA LYS A 372 28.01 23.94 -10.38
C LYS A 372 27.18 22.73 -9.91
N VAL A 373 27.80 21.55 -9.84
CA VAL A 373 27.15 20.33 -9.33
C VAL A 373 26.72 20.53 -7.88
N MET A 374 27.62 21.01 -7.02
CA MET A 374 27.32 21.22 -5.61
C MET A 374 26.33 22.36 -5.36
N SER A 375 26.30 23.38 -6.21
CA SER A 375 25.27 24.42 -6.19
C SER A 375 23.88 23.82 -6.39
N ILE A 376 23.72 22.93 -7.39
CA ILE A 376 22.44 22.24 -7.66
C ILE A 376 22.07 21.31 -6.50
N VAL A 377 23.02 20.50 -6.04
CA VAL A 377 22.82 19.60 -4.90
C VAL A 377 22.35 20.37 -3.67
N ARG A 378 23.00 21.47 -3.29
CA ARG A 378 22.60 22.30 -2.14
C ARG A 378 21.25 22.99 -2.32
N LYS A 379 20.91 23.36 -3.57
CA LYS A 379 19.63 23.99 -3.90
C LYS A 379 18.45 23.04 -3.71
N TYR A 380 18.64 21.76 -4.03
CA TYR A 380 17.55 20.78 -4.09
C TYR A 380 17.58 19.70 -3.00
N LEU A 381 18.68 19.55 -2.27
CA LEU A 381 18.79 18.63 -1.13
C LEU A 381 18.93 19.40 0.20
N PRO A 382 18.21 18.99 1.25
CA PRO A 382 18.25 19.67 2.55
C PRO A 382 19.65 19.59 3.17
N THR A 383 20.26 20.75 3.42
CA THR A 383 21.58 20.82 4.06
C THR A 383 21.46 20.47 5.55
N PRO A 384 22.34 19.63 6.13
CA PRO A 384 22.46 19.54 7.57
C PRO A 384 23.12 20.83 8.09
N THR A 385 22.34 21.71 8.73
CA THR A 385 22.87 22.80 9.52
C THR A 385 23.51 22.23 10.78
N VAL A 386 24.84 22.26 10.88
CA VAL A 386 25.57 22.01 12.13
C VAL A 386 25.50 23.29 12.95
N SER A 387 24.62 23.33 13.94
CA SER A 387 24.62 24.34 14.99
C SER A 387 25.86 24.17 15.87
N THR A 388 26.81 25.09 15.77
CA THR A 388 27.95 25.21 16.68
C THR A 388 27.48 25.89 17.97
N GLU A 389 27.01 25.11 18.93
CA GLU A 389 26.85 25.59 20.31
C GLU A 389 28.19 25.53 21.04
N LYS A 390 28.67 26.71 21.46
CA LYS A 390 29.85 26.90 22.30
C LYS A 390 29.68 26.15 23.62
N SER A 391 30.54 25.15 23.86
CA SER A 391 30.68 24.51 25.17
C SER A 391 31.26 25.50 26.17
N LYS A 392 30.47 25.88 27.19
CA LYS A 392 31.00 26.34 28.47
C LYS A 392 31.58 25.12 29.18
N SER A 393 32.90 25.06 29.26
CA SER A 393 33.64 24.13 30.10
C SER A 393 33.66 24.65 31.54
N ASN A 394 32.96 23.96 32.44
CA ASN A 394 33.37 23.89 33.84
C ASN A 394 34.28 22.67 33.98
N LEU A 395 35.53 22.88 34.38
CA LEU A 395 36.27 21.97 35.26
C LEU A 395 37.42 22.73 35.93
N GLU A 396 37.49 22.48 37.23
CA GLU A 396 38.30 23.04 38.31
C GLU A 396 39.81 22.99 38.08
N VAL A 397 40.55 23.89 38.76
CA VAL A 397 41.83 23.55 39.39
C VAL A 397 41.96 24.30 40.72
N CYS A 398 42.39 23.56 41.74
CA CYS A 398 42.83 24.02 43.06
C CYS A 398 43.91 25.12 43.00
N ASN A 399 43.81 26.09 43.90
CA ASN A 399 44.81 26.38 44.94
C ASN A 399 44.19 27.26 46.02
#